data_AF-A0A7V7TN82-F1
#
_entry.id   AF-A0A7V7TN82-F1
#
_cell.length_a   1.000
_cell.length_b   1.000
_cell.length_c   1.000
_cell.angle_alpha   90.00
_cell.angle_beta   90.00
_cell.angle_gamma   90.00
#
_symmetry.space_group_name_H-M   'P 1'
#
loop_
_entity.id
_entity.type
_entity.pdbx_description
1 polymer ?
#
loop_
_entity_poly.entity_id
_entity_poly.type
_entity_poly.pdbx_seq_one_letter_code
_entity_poly.pdbx_strand_id
1 'polypeptide(L)' 'MRIPEKHLNEALGGWPGYTEFLEVMADPNHPEHEAMLEWHGDSFDPTVFECERVNRRLKGIKV' A
#
# COMPACT_ATOMS: atom_id res chain seq x y z
N MET A 1 -4.52 -14.92 1.22
CA MET A 1 -4.35 -13.52 0.78
C MET A 1 -5.37 -13.30 -0.32
N ARG A 2 -6.52 -12.69 0.01
CA ARG A 2 -7.59 -12.41 -0.95
C ARG A 2 -7.40 -10.97 -1.40
N ILE A 3 -7.19 -10.76 -2.70
CA ILE A 3 -7.22 -9.41 -3.29
C ILE A 3 -8.71 -9.00 -3.34
N PRO A 4 -9.08 -7.76 -2.98
CA PRO A 4 -10.45 -7.28 -3.11
C PRO A 4 -11.03 -7.56 -4.50
N GLU A 5 -12.31 -7.93 -4.58
CA GLU A 5 -12.93 -8.53 -5.78
C GLU A 5 -13.07 -7.59 -6.99
N LYS A 6 -13.00 -6.26 -6.80
CA LYS A 6 -12.90 -5.33 -7.92
C LYS A 6 -11.46 -5.25 -8.41
N HIS A 7 -11.28 -5.60 -9.68
CA HIS A 7 -10.02 -5.59 -10.43
C HIS A 7 -9.06 -4.43 -10.08
N LEU A 8 -7.98 -4.73 -9.35
CA LEU A 8 -6.90 -3.82 -8.95
C LEU A 8 -5.97 -3.42 -10.13
N ASN A 9 -6.57 -3.06 -11.28
CA ASN A 9 -6.49 -3.71 -12.61
C ASN A 9 -5.15 -4.17 -13.24
N GLU A 10 -4.05 -4.31 -12.50
CA GLU A 10 -3.01 -5.34 -12.68
C GLU A 10 -1.97 -5.14 -11.55
N ALA A 11 -2.37 -5.49 -10.33
CA ALA A 11 -1.52 -5.67 -9.13
C ALA A 11 -0.62 -4.47 -8.74
N LEU A 12 -1.19 -3.30 -8.43
CA LEU A 12 -0.44 -2.06 -8.13
C LEU A 12 0.60 -1.68 -9.22
N GLY A 13 0.54 -2.33 -10.39
CA GLY A 13 1.60 -2.35 -11.40
C GLY A 13 1.70 -1.06 -12.22
N GLY A 14 1.28 0.06 -11.65
CA GLY A 14 1.33 1.38 -12.26
C GLY A 14 0.65 2.44 -11.39
N TRP A 15 0.90 3.71 -11.74
CA TRP A 15 0.30 4.89 -11.10
C TRP A 15 -1.23 4.81 -10.85
N PRO A 16 -2.05 4.27 -11.76
CA PRO A 16 -3.51 4.22 -11.55
C PRO A 16 -3.91 3.34 -10.35
N GLY A 17 -3.27 2.19 -10.18
CA GLY A 17 -3.58 1.28 -9.06
C GLY A 17 -3.16 1.85 -7.70
N TYR A 18 -2.06 2.63 -7.66
CA TYR A 18 -1.66 3.31 -6.43
C TYR A 18 -2.62 4.45 -6.07
N THR A 19 -3.10 5.21 -7.06
CA THR A 19 -4.07 6.29 -6.82
C THR A 19 -5.39 5.74 -6.26
N GLU A 20 -5.93 4.68 -6.85
CA GLU A 20 -7.14 4.02 -6.36
C GLU A 20 -6.94 3.47 -4.94
N PHE A 21 -5.79 2.86 -4.66
CA PHE A 21 -5.44 2.43 -3.32
C PHE A 21 -5.44 3.60 -2.32
N LEU A 22 -4.84 4.74 -2.67
CA LEU A 22 -4.84 5.92 -1.82
C LEU A 22 -6.25 6.46 -1.57
N GLU A 23 -7.10 6.49 -2.59
CA GLU A 23 -8.49 6.95 -2.46
C GLU A 23 -9.29 6.05 -1.52
N VAL A 24 -9.18 4.72 -1.68
CA VAL A 24 -9.86 3.75 -0.82
C VAL A 24 -9.35 3.83 0.62
N MET A 25 -8.04 4.00 0.84
CA MET A 25 -7.44 4.08 2.18
C MET A 25 -7.68 5.42 2.87
N ALA A 26 -8.00 6.49 2.12
CA ALA A 26 -8.27 7.81 2.68
C ALA A 26 -9.71 7.97 3.20
N ASP A 27 -10.66 7.15 2.75
CA ASP A 27 -12.04 7.16 3.20
C ASP A 27 -12.39 5.91 4.03
N PRO A 28 -12.43 6.02 5.37
CA PRO A 28 -12.79 4.91 6.25
C PRO A 28 -14.20 4.35 6.03
N ASN A 29 -15.10 5.11 5.36
CA ASN A 29 -16.44 4.65 5.05
C ASN A 29 -16.54 4.00 3.65
N HIS A 30 -15.43 3.96 2.90
CA HIS A 30 -15.41 3.33 1.61
C HIS A 30 -15.72 1.83 1.77
N PRO A 31 -16.64 1.24 0.98
CA PRO A 31 -17.02 -0.17 1.12
C PRO A 31 -15.86 -1.17 1.03
N GLU A 32 -14.76 -0.75 0.40
CA GLU A 32 -13.57 -1.58 0.19
C GLU A 32 -12.42 -1.25 1.17
N HIS A 33 -12.58 -0.26 2.05
CA HIS A 33 -11.52 0.18 2.98
C HIS A 33 -11.03 -0.97 3.87
N GLU A 34 -11.94 -1.71 4.51
CA GLU A 34 -11.56 -2.84 5.38
C GLU A 34 -10.85 -3.95 4.62
N ALA A 35 -11.35 -4.29 3.43
CA ALA A 35 -10.73 -5.31 2.58
C ALA A 35 -9.34 -4.87 2.08
N MET A 36 -9.15 -3.58 1.80
CA MET A 36 -7.88 -3.01 1.35
C MET A 36 -6.85 -2.95 2.49
N LEU A 37 -7.30 -2.59 3.70
CA LEU A 37 -6.47 -2.59 4.90
C LEU A 37 -6.04 -4.02 5.28
N GLU A 38 -6.96 -5.00 5.21
CA GLU A 38 -6.64 -6.41 5.45
C GLU A 38 -5.63 -6.93 4.41
N TRP A 39 -5.78 -6.53 3.15
CA TRP A 39 -4.85 -6.90 2.08
C TRP A 39 -3.45 -6.30 2.27
N HIS A 40 -3.37 -5.01 2.65
CA HIS A 40 -2.10 -4.33 2.94
C HIS A 40 -1.41 -4.95 4.17
N GLY A 41 -2.18 -5.38 5.16
CA GLY A 41 -1.72 -6.22 6.27
C GLY A 41 -1.13 -5.46 7.47
N ASP A 42 -1.17 -4.13 7.46
CA ASP A 42 -0.79 -3.27 8.58
C ASP A 42 -1.56 -1.93 8.49
N SER A 43 -1.31 -1.00 9.40
CA SER A 43 -1.61 0.41 9.22
C SER A 43 -0.93 0.97 7.97
N PHE A 44 -1.59 1.94 7.33
CA PHE A 44 -1.06 2.63 6.16
C PHE A 44 -1.08 4.14 6.40
N ASP A 45 0.08 4.78 6.24
CA ASP A 45 0.23 6.22 6.18
C ASP A 45 1.11 6.57 4.97
N PRO A 46 0.55 7.21 3.93
CA PRO A 46 1.29 7.52 2.70
C PRO A 46 2.38 8.58 2.91
N THR A 47 2.41 9.27 4.05
CA THR A 47 3.35 10.36 4.37
C THR A 47 4.56 9.91 5.19
N VAL A 48 4.51 8.71 5.78
CA VAL A 48 5.57 8.20 6.65
C VAL A 48 6.73 7.62 5.82
N PHE A 49 7.91 8.22 5.98
CA PHE A 49 9.17 7.70 5.42
C PHE A 49 10.31 7.73 6.44
N GLU A 50 10.72 6.56 6.94
CA GLU A 50 11.80 6.40 7.92
C GLU A 50 13.19 6.33 7.26
N CYS A 51 13.75 7.50 6.92
CA CYS A 51 15.01 7.62 6.19
C CYS A 51 16.18 6.87 6.86
N GLU A 52 16.31 6.94 8.19
CA GLU A 52 17.36 6.23 8.93
C GLU A 52 17.22 4.70 8.85
N ARG A 53 16.00 4.18 8.93
CA ARG A 53 15.70 2.74 8.83
C ARG A 53 16.07 2.21 7.44
N VAL A 54 15.68 2.94 6.40
CA VAL A 54 16.01 2.63 5.01
C VAL A 54 17.52 2.62 4.80
N ASN A 55 18.22 3.70 5.19
CA ASN A 55 19.67 3.79 5.04
C ASN A 55 20.42 2.69 5.79
N ARG A 56 19.96 2.29 6.97
CA ARG A 56 20.53 1.17 7.73
C ARG A 56 20.41 -0.15 6.97
N ARG A 57 19.27 -0.43 6.34
CA ARG A 57 19.06 -1.63 5.51
C ARG A 57 19.92 -1.60 4.25
N LEU A 58 19.96 -0.46 3.54
CA LEU A 58 20.71 -0.31 2.29
C LEU A 58 22.22 -0.54 2.48
N LYS A 59 22.80 -0.09 3.60
CA LYS A 59 24.23 -0.35 3.93
C LYS A 59 24.60 -1.83 3.97
N GLY A 60 23.64 -2.72 4.24
CA GLY A 60 23.85 -4.17 4.30
C GLY A 60 23.72 -4.90 2.96
N ILE A 61 23.26 -4.21 1.91
CA ILE A 61 23.12 -4.79 0.58
C ILE A 61 24.49 -4.81 -0.08
N LYS A 62 24.99 -6.01 -0.39
CA LYS A 62 26.17 -6.17 -1.23
C LYS A 62 25.73 -6.09 -2.69
N VAL A 63 26.33 -5.17 -3.43
CA VAL A 63 26.27 -5.09 -4.89
C VAL A 63 27.46 -5.79 -5.51
#